data_AF-A0A0U4WMQ2-F1
#
_entry.id   AF-A0A0U4WMQ2-F1
#
_cell.length_a   1.000
_cell.length_b   1.000
_cell.length_c   1.000
_cell.angle_alpha   90.00
_cell.angle_beta   90.00
_cell.angle_gamma   90.00
#
_symmetry.space_group_name_H-M   'P 1'
#
loop_
_entity.id
_entity.type
_entity.pdbx_description
1 polymer ?
#
loop_
_entity_poly.entity_id
_entity_poly.type
_entity_poly.pdbx_seq_one_letter_code
_entity_poly.pdbx_strand_id
1 'polypeptide(L)'
;MDNQSLLDAQQSLNNAFNAVSQLEGTPNAKQVMNSTRNAMEHAHHAIQQVRGSTDEKAVSEMEQQLEQLQARFELAQDGSSKHVN
;
A
#
# COMPACT_ATOMS: atom_id res chain seq x y z
N MET A 1 10.22 4.88 -21.65
CA MET A 1 9.41 5.68 -20.70
C MET A 1 9.30 4.96 -19.36
N ASP A 2 10.12 3.93 -19.14
CA ASP A 2 9.85 2.87 -18.17
C ASP A 2 10.38 3.20 -16.78
N ASN A 3 11.34 4.14 -16.72
CA ASN A 3 12.00 4.56 -15.48
C ASN A 3 11.15 5.55 -14.65
N GLN A 4 10.31 6.35 -15.30
CA GLN A 4 9.39 7.27 -14.61
C GLN A 4 8.22 6.52 -13.97
N SER A 5 7.60 5.60 -14.72
CA SER A 5 6.53 4.77 -14.18
C SER A 5 7.00 3.92 -13.00
N LEU A 6 8.24 3.40 -13.03
CA LEU A 6 8.82 2.64 -11.92
C LEU A 6 9.02 3.50 -10.67
N LEU A 7 9.50 4.74 -10.84
CA LEU A 7 9.63 5.70 -9.76
C LEU A 7 8.26 6.06 -9.15
N ASP A 8 7.26 6.28 -10.00
CA ASP A 8 5.89 6.58 -9.57
C ASP A 8 5.27 5.41 -8.79
N ALA A 9 5.56 4.17 -9.21
CA ALA A 9 5.16 2.96 -8.49
C ALA A 9 5.80 2.87 -7.10
N GLN A 10 7.11 3.12 -7.01
CA GLN A 10 7.81 3.16 -5.73
C GLN A 10 7.28 4.27 -4.81
N GLN A 11 7.03 5.47 -5.35
CA GLN A 11 6.46 6.57 -4.58
C GLN A 11 5.05 6.23 -4.07
N SER A 12 4.22 5.64 -4.91
CA SER A 12 2.86 5.22 -4.54
C SER A 12 2.90 4.16 -3.44
N LEU A 13 3.81 3.20 -3.54
CA LEU A 13 4.01 2.18 -2.51
C LEU A 13 4.48 2.79 -1.18
N ASN A 14 5.42 3.73 -1.21
CA ASN A 14 5.86 4.46 0.00
C ASN A 14 4.71 5.25 0.64
N ASN A 15 3.85 5.88 -0.17
CA ASN A 15 2.67 6.57 0.33
C ASN A 15 1.69 5.60 1.03
N ALA A 16 1.51 4.40 0.46
CA ALA A 16 0.71 3.35 1.07
C ALA A 16 1.29 2.88 2.41
N PHE A 17 2.62 2.69 2.49
CA PHE A 17 3.31 2.36 3.76
C PHE A 17 3.07 3.42 4.84
N ASN A 18 3.20 4.69 4.50
CA ASN A 18 2.95 5.79 5.41
C ASN A 18 1.49 5.83 5.87
N ALA A 19 0.53 5.53 4.98
CA ALA A 19 -0.88 5.52 5.32
C ALA A 19 -1.27 4.32 6.21
N VAL A 20 -0.68 3.13 5.99
CA VAL A 20 -0.91 1.98 6.89
C VAL A 20 -0.27 2.22 8.25
N SER A 21 0.93 2.80 8.30
CA SER A 21 1.58 3.13 9.58
C SER A 21 0.76 4.16 10.39
N GLN A 22 0.12 5.12 9.72
CA GLN A 22 -0.83 6.03 10.36
C GLN A 22 -2.07 5.31 10.87
N LEU A 23 -2.61 4.36 10.10
CA LEU A 23 -3.75 3.54 10.51
C LEU A 23 -3.41 2.67 11.72
N GLU A 24 -2.21 2.10 11.79
CA GLU A 24 -1.73 1.34 12.94
C GLU A 24 -1.62 2.20 14.21
N GLY A 25 -1.23 3.48 14.07
CA GLY A 25 -1.19 4.45 15.17
C GLY A 25 -2.55 5.06 15.55
N THR A 26 -3.51 5.07 14.62
CA THR A 26 -4.87 5.60 14.81
C THR A 26 -5.93 4.63 14.29
N PRO A 27 -5.99 3.40 14.85
CA PRO A 27 -6.96 2.41 14.42
C PRO A 27 -8.38 2.96 14.60
N ASN A 28 -9.28 2.67 13.66
CA ASN A 28 -10.67 3.14 13.53
C ASN A 28 -10.97 4.64 13.29
N ALA A 29 -9.97 5.46 12.91
CA ALA A 29 -10.29 6.70 12.20
C ALA A 29 -10.77 6.38 10.76
N LYS A 30 -12.09 6.43 10.50
CA LYS A 30 -12.68 6.15 9.17
C LYS A 30 -12.01 6.91 8.02
N GLN A 31 -11.61 8.16 8.27
CA GLN A 31 -10.88 8.98 7.29
C GLN A 31 -9.50 8.40 6.98
N VAL A 32 -8.78 7.93 8.01
CA VAL A 32 -7.47 7.29 7.84
C VAL A 32 -7.65 5.96 7.10
N MET A 33 -8.61 5.13 7.48
CA MET A 33 -8.91 3.87 6.76
C MET A 33 -9.18 4.09 5.27
N ASN A 34 -10.02 5.07 4.92
CA ASN A 34 -10.32 5.39 3.52
C ASN A 34 -9.09 5.93 2.79
N SER A 35 -8.32 6.81 3.43
CA SER A 35 -7.07 7.34 2.87
C SER A 35 -6.05 6.22 2.61
N THR A 36 -5.90 5.30 3.57
CA THR A 36 -5.01 4.14 3.46
C THR A 36 -5.43 3.21 2.34
N ARG A 37 -6.73 2.91 2.21
CA ARG A 37 -7.25 2.12 1.09
C ARG A 37 -6.95 2.77 -0.25
N ASN A 38 -7.22 4.07 -0.38
CA ASN A 38 -6.93 4.80 -1.63
C ASN A 38 -5.44 4.78 -1.97
N ALA A 39 -4.56 4.94 -0.98
CA ALA A 39 -3.10 4.89 -1.18
C ALA A 39 -2.64 3.50 -1.63
N MET A 40 -3.18 2.44 -1.04
CA MET A 40 -2.91 1.06 -1.46
C MET A 40 -3.42 0.76 -2.86
N GLU A 41 -4.63 1.21 -3.22
CA GLU A 41 -5.18 1.06 -4.57
C GLU A 41 -4.33 1.78 -5.61
N HIS A 42 -3.85 2.99 -5.31
CA HIS A 42 -2.91 3.72 -6.15
C HIS A 42 -1.58 2.97 -6.32
N ALA A 43 -1.00 2.46 -5.23
CA ALA A 43 0.22 1.66 -5.29
C ALA A 43 0.04 0.42 -6.16
N HIS A 44 -1.07 -0.31 -5.98
CA HIS A 44 -1.40 -1.47 -6.80
C HIS A 44 -1.49 -1.10 -8.29
N HIS A 45 -2.24 -0.04 -8.63
CA HIS A 45 -2.38 0.41 -10.02
C HIS A 45 -1.05 0.86 -10.65
N ALA A 46 -0.20 1.54 -9.90
CA ALA A 46 1.11 1.98 -10.38
C ALA A 46 2.05 0.79 -10.63
N ILE A 47 2.06 -0.19 -9.72
CA ILE A 47 2.84 -1.43 -9.86
C ILE A 47 2.34 -2.24 -11.07
N GLN A 48 1.02 -2.37 -11.28
CA GLN A 48 0.47 -3.05 -12.45
C GLN A 48 0.82 -2.35 -13.76
N GLN A 49 0.93 -1.02 -13.78
CA GLN A 49 1.33 -0.26 -14.99
C GLN A 49 2.79 -0.50 -15.39
N VAL A 50 3.65 -0.89 -14.45
CA VAL A 50 5.05 -1.22 -14.72
C VAL A 50 5.27 -2.72 -14.86
N ARG A 51 4.21 -3.54 -14.76
CA ARG A 51 4.28 -4.97 -14.93
C ARG A 51 4.59 -5.30 -16.40
N GLY A 52 5.78 -5.84 -16.64
CA GLY A 52 6.36 -5.99 -17.99
C GLY A 52 7.37 -4.90 -18.38
N SER A 53 7.74 -4.02 -17.44
CA SER A 53 8.92 -3.16 -17.55
C SER A 53 10.21 -3.99 -17.58
N THR A 54 11.30 -3.40 -18.07
CA THR A 54 12.63 -4.03 -18.13
C THR A 54 13.20 -4.42 -16.76
N ASP A 55 12.66 -3.89 -15.66
CA ASP A 55 13.07 -4.20 -14.30
C ASP A 55 12.04 -5.08 -13.57
N GLU A 56 11.80 -6.28 -14.11
CA GLU A 56 10.86 -7.26 -13.54
C GLU A 56 11.17 -7.60 -12.08
N LYS A 57 12.45 -7.54 -11.68
CA LYS A 57 12.87 -7.79 -10.31
C LYS A 57 12.35 -6.70 -9.37
N ALA A 58 12.55 -5.43 -9.71
CA ALA A 58 12.03 -4.32 -8.91
C ALA A 58 10.49 -4.37 -8.81
N VAL A 59 9.81 -4.73 -9.90
CA VAL A 59 8.35 -4.90 -9.90
C VAL A 59 7.92 -6.03 -8.96
N SER A 60 8.58 -7.19 -9.02
CA SER A 60 8.28 -8.32 -8.16
C SER A 60 8.52 -8.00 -6.67
N GLU A 61 9.59 -7.27 -6.36
CA GLU A 61 9.86 -6.79 -4.99
C GLU A 61 8.76 -5.84 -4.50
N MET A 62 8.27 -4.93 -5.36
CA MET A 62 7.17 -4.04 -5.03
C MET A 62 5.83 -4.78 -4.84
N GLU A 63 5.55 -5.81 -5.65
CA GLU A 63 4.37 -6.67 -5.48
C GLU A 63 4.41 -7.39 -4.12
N GLN A 64 5.55 -7.96 -3.74
CA GLN A 64 5.72 -8.59 -2.42
C GLN A 64 5.54 -7.60 -1.26
N GLN A 65 6.08 -6.39 -1.39
CA GLN A 65 5.91 -5.34 -0.40
C GLN A 65 4.45 -4.91 -0.27
N LEU A 66 3.72 -4.84 -1.39
CA LEU A 66 2.29 -4.51 -1.39
C LEU A 66 1.46 -5.61 -0.71
N GLU A 67 1.75 -6.89 -0.94
CA GLU A 67 1.09 -8.00 -0.23
C GLU A 67 1.31 -7.94 1.28
N GLN A 68 2.55 -7.71 1.71
CA GLN A 68 2.86 -7.54 3.14
C GLN A 68 2.12 -6.34 3.74
N LEU A 69 2.03 -5.25 2.97
CA LEU A 69 1.33 -4.04 3.39
C LEU A 69 -0.18 -4.28 3.52
N GLN A 70 -0.76 -5.08 2.61
CA GLN A 70 -2.17 -5.46 2.67
C GLN A 70 -2.48 -6.31 3.91
N ALA A 71 -1.62 -7.28 4.24
CA ALA A 71 -1.77 -8.05 5.47
C ALA A 71 -1.73 -7.16 6.72
N ARG A 72 -0.84 -6.16 6.75
CA ARG A 72 -0.78 -5.16 7.85
C ARG A 72 -2.04 -4.31 7.92
N PHE A 73 -2.56 -3.85 6.79
CA PHE A 73 -3.81 -3.10 6.72
C PHE A 73 -4.98 -3.91 7.27
N GLU A 74 -5.10 -5.19 6.89
CA GLU A 74 -6.14 -6.10 7.39
C GLU A 74 -6.03 -6.32 8.90
N LEU A 75 -4.81 -6.50 9.42
CA LEU A 75 -4.57 -6.61 10.86
C LEU A 75 -4.92 -5.32 11.62
N ALA A 76 -4.55 -4.15 11.08
CA ALA A 76 -4.89 -2.86 11.66
C ALA A 76 -6.41 -2.59 11.62
N GLN A 77 -7.10 -3.09 10.59
CA GLN A 77 -8.56 -3.03 10.48
C GLN A 77 -9.25 -3.98 11.46
N ASP A 78 -8.79 -5.23 11.60
CA ASP A 78 -9.40 -6.23 12.49
C ASP A 78 -9.10 -5.98 13.97
N GLY A 79 -7.89 -5.51 14.29
CA GLY A 79 -7.54 -5.05 15.65
C GLY A 79 -8.45 -3.93 16.13
N SER A 80 -8.94 -3.10 15.21
CA SER A 80 -9.95 -2.08 15.46
C SER A 80 -11.33 -2.66 15.84
N SER A 81 -11.69 -3.85 15.34
CA SER A 81 -12.97 -4.50 15.65
C SER A 81 -13.01 -5.13 17.06
N LYS A 82 -11.85 -5.38 17.68
CA LYS A 82 -11.74 -6.05 19.00
C LYS A 82 -11.76 -5.11 20.20
N HIS A 83 -11.65 -3.80 20.00
CA HIS A 83 -11.63 -2.79 21.07
C HIS A 83 -12.99 -2.14 21.35
N VAL A 84 -14.09 -2.84 21.02
CA VAL A 84 -15.45 -2.43 21.38
C VAL A 84 -16.02 -3.45 22.38
N ASN A 85 -15.57 -3.38 23.64
CA ASN A 85 -16.30 -3.97 24.77
C ASN A 85 -15.95 -3.24 26.06
#